data_AF-A0AAE1W0W1-F1
#
_entry.id   AF-A0AAE1W0W1-F1
#
_cell.length_a   1.000
_cell.length_b   1.000
_cell.length_c   1.000
_cell.angle_alpha   90.00
_cell.angle_beta   90.00
_cell.angle_gamma   90.00
#
_symmetry.space_group_name_H-M   'P 1'
#
loop_
_entity.id
_entity.type
_entity.pdbx_description
1 polymer ?
#
loop_
_entity_poly.entity_id
_entity_poly.type
_entity_poly.pdbx_seq_one_letter_code
_entity_poly.pdbx_strand_id
1 'polypeptide(L)'
;MAGAKFEVVKFDGTGNFGLWQTRVKDLLAQQGTLKALRPQKSASTDDEDWEDLQQRAAGTMRLCLADEIIYHVMNLKSPGEVWKKLEIQLMSKSRTNKLYLKQRLYELKMLEGSNLA
;
A
#
# COMPACT_ATOMS: atom_id res chain seq x y z
N MET A 1 29.70 2.58 -10.39
CA MET A 1 28.63 3.39 -11.02
C MET A 1 27.68 3.86 -9.93
N ALA A 2 27.53 5.17 -9.74
CA ALA A 2 26.50 5.69 -8.84
C ALA A 2 25.15 5.48 -9.51
N GLY A 3 24.48 4.37 -9.16
CA GLY A 3 23.12 4.13 -9.62
C GLY A 3 22.23 5.26 -9.12
N ALA A 4 21.44 5.85 -10.02
CA ALA A 4 20.43 6.82 -9.64
C ALA A 4 19.54 6.18 -8.56
N LYS A 5 19.59 6.74 -7.34
CA LYS A 5 18.67 6.35 -6.26
C LYS A 5 17.32 6.91 -6.63
N PHE A 6 16.46 6.07 -7.22
CA PHE A 6 15.06 6.40 -7.40
C PHE A 6 14.42 6.39 -6.02
N GLU A 7 14.14 7.58 -5.50
CA GLU A 7 13.39 7.73 -4.27
C GLU A 7 11.90 7.62 -4.59
N VAL A 8 11.30 6.50 -4.21
CA VAL A 8 9.85 6.32 -4.28
C VAL A 8 9.23 7.21 -3.22
N VAL A 9 8.36 8.13 -3.63
CA VAL A 9 7.55 8.93 -2.69
C VAL A 9 6.83 7.99 -1.73
N LYS A 10 7.07 8.19 -0.43
CA LYS A 10 6.46 7.39 0.64
C LYS A 10 4.95 7.52 0.59
N PHE A 11 4.27 6.40 0.78
CA PHE A 11 2.81 6.38 0.84
C PHE A 11 2.30 6.64 2.25
N ASP A 12 1.47 7.66 2.37
CA ASP A 12 0.87 8.18 3.60
C ASP A 12 -0.59 7.74 3.78
N GLY A 13 -1.13 6.97 2.83
CA GLY A 13 -2.53 6.54 2.84
C GLY A 13 -3.52 7.47 2.14
N THR A 14 -3.09 8.60 1.59
CA THR A 14 -3.96 9.59 0.93
C THR A 14 -3.73 9.71 -0.58
N GLY A 15 -2.52 9.39 -1.05
CA GLY A 15 -2.15 9.45 -2.47
C GLY A 15 -2.80 8.38 -3.36
N ASN A 16 -2.47 8.42 -4.66
CA ASN A 16 -2.89 7.41 -5.61
C ASN A 16 -2.20 6.07 -5.32
N PHE A 17 -2.93 5.16 -4.68
CA PHE A 17 -2.42 3.85 -4.29
C PHE A 17 -1.96 3.01 -5.50
N GLY A 18 -2.69 3.05 -6.62
CA GLY A 18 -2.31 2.31 -7.82
C GLY A 18 -0.97 2.77 -8.39
N LEU A 19 -0.74 4.08 -8.42
CA LEU A 19 0.55 4.64 -8.84
C LEU A 19 1.68 4.25 -7.89
N TRP A 20 1.44 4.31 -6.58
CA TRP A 20 2.42 3.86 -5.59
C TRP A 20 2.74 2.36 -5.74
N GLN A 21 1.72 1.51 -5.91
CA GLN A 21 1.89 0.07 -6.14
C GLN A 21 2.76 -0.20 -7.37
N THR A 22 2.57 0.52 -8.48
CA THR A 22 3.40 0.39 -9.68
C THR A 22 4.86 0.74 -9.37
N ARG A 23 5.12 1.87 -8.71
CA ARG A 23 6.49 2.30 -8.37
C ARG A 23 7.21 1.31 -7.45
N VAL A 24 6.51 0.74 -6.47
CA VAL A 24 7.10 -0.28 -5.58
C VAL A 24 7.40 -1.57 -6.35
N LYS A 25 6.53 -1.99 -7.27
CA LYS A 25 6.80 -3.16 -8.13
C LYS A 25 8.03 -2.94 -9.01
N ASP A 26 8.17 -1.75 -9.60
CA ASP A 26 9.35 -1.40 -10.39
C ASP A 26 10.63 -1.42 -9.54
N LEU A 27 10.57 -0.91 -8.30
CA LEU A 27 11.68 -0.95 -7.36
C LEU A 27 12.06 -2.38 -6.96
N LEU A 28 11.09 -3.24 -6.67
CA LEU A 28 11.32 -4.66 -6.37
C LEU A 28 11.90 -5.40 -7.59
N ALA A 29 11.49 -5.04 -8.81
CA ALA A 29 12.05 -5.59 -10.04
C ALA A 29 13.52 -5.19 -10.19
N GLN A 30 13.85 -3.92 -9.96
CA GLN A 30 15.22 -3.41 -9.98
C GLN A 30 16.11 -4.10 -8.94
N GLN A 31 15.57 -4.46 -7.78
CA GLN A 31 16.29 -5.19 -6.73
C GLN A 31 16.31 -6.71 -6.93
N GLY A 32 15.62 -7.25 -7.94
CA GLY A 32 15.51 -8.70 -8.18
C GLY A 32 14.62 -9.44 -7.19
N THR A 33 13.81 -8.73 -6.40
CA THR A 33 12.95 -9.29 -5.35
C THR A 33 11.47 -9.38 -5.75
N LEU A 34 11.09 -8.92 -6.95
CA LEU A 34 9.70 -8.95 -7.44
C LEU A 34 9.05 -10.34 -7.35
N LYS A 35 9.81 -11.40 -7.56
CA LYS A 35 9.31 -12.80 -7.51
C LYS A 35 8.78 -13.20 -6.10
N ALA A 36 9.14 -12.47 -5.05
CA ALA A 36 8.62 -12.63 -3.69
C ALA A 36 7.11 -12.35 -3.60
N LEU A 37 6.58 -11.53 -4.52
CA LEU A 37 5.14 -11.24 -4.58
C LEU A 37 4.28 -12.44 -5.02
N ARG A 38 4.91 -13.54 -5.46
CA ARG A 38 4.18 -14.75 -5.83
C ARG A 38 3.57 -15.40 -4.57
N PRO A 39 2.38 -16.01 -4.67
CA PRO A 39 1.77 -16.69 -3.53
C PRO A 39 2.61 -17.84 -2.96
N GLN A 40 3.44 -18.46 -3.80
CA GLN A 40 4.25 -19.63 -3.44
C GLN A 40 5.61 -19.58 -4.14
N LYS A 41 6.63 -20.15 -3.47
CA LYS A 41 7.96 -20.38 -4.04
C LYS A 41 7.92 -21.40 -5.18
N SER A 42 8.89 -21.34 -6.09
CA SER A 42 9.12 -22.43 -7.04
C SER A 42 9.73 -23.65 -6.37
N ALA A 43 9.52 -24.85 -6.93
CA ALA A 43 10.08 -26.10 -6.42
C ALA A 43 11.61 -26.12 -6.37
N SER A 44 12.27 -25.31 -7.20
CA SER A 44 13.73 -25.17 -7.26
C SER A 44 14.32 -24.17 -6.26
N THR A 45 13.50 -23.44 -5.51
CA THR A 45 13.98 -22.44 -4.53
C THR A 45 14.03 -23.07 -3.15
N ASP A 46 15.13 -22.87 -2.43
CA ASP A 46 15.26 -23.28 -1.03
C ASP A 46 14.30 -22.48 -0.12
N ASP A 47 13.95 -23.02 1.06
CA ASP A 47 13.10 -22.33 2.02
C ASP A 47 13.78 -21.10 2.64
N GLU A 48 15.07 -21.19 2.95
CA GLU A 48 15.85 -20.09 3.52
C GLU A 48 15.96 -18.95 2.50
N ASP A 49 16.36 -19.27 1.26
CA ASP A 49 16.42 -18.32 0.14
C ASP A 49 15.06 -17.65 -0.12
N TRP A 50 13.96 -18.40 0.03
CA TRP A 50 12.62 -17.87 -0.13
C TRP A 50 12.24 -16.93 1.01
N GLU A 51 12.53 -17.29 2.26
CA GLU A 51 12.28 -16.42 3.41
C GLU A 51 13.07 -15.12 3.30
N ASP A 52 14.36 -15.20 2.95
CA ASP A 52 15.24 -14.06 2.72
C ASP A 52 14.66 -13.10 1.67
N LEU A 53 14.17 -13.67 0.57
CA LEU A 53 13.56 -12.91 -0.50
C LEU A 53 12.27 -12.20 -0.04
N GLN A 54 11.42 -12.89 0.73
CA GLN A 54 10.21 -12.33 1.31
C GLN A 54 10.53 -11.18 2.27
N GLN A 55 11.52 -11.37 3.16
CA GLN A 55 11.94 -10.36 4.12
C GLN A 55 12.50 -9.11 3.42
N ARG A 56 13.32 -9.28 2.37
CA ARG A 56 13.86 -8.16 1.58
C ARG A 56 12.76 -7.40 0.84
N ALA A 57 11.81 -8.10 0.24
CA ALA A 57 10.68 -7.48 -0.44
C ALA A 57 9.78 -6.71 0.54
N ALA A 58 9.40 -7.34 1.66
CA ALA A 58 8.60 -6.71 2.69
C ALA A 58 9.31 -5.50 3.33
N GLY A 59 10.63 -5.59 3.54
CA GLY A 59 11.46 -4.48 4.01
C GLY A 59 11.43 -3.29 3.04
N THR A 60 11.62 -3.55 1.74
CA THR A 60 11.56 -2.52 0.70
C THR A 60 10.19 -1.86 0.63
N MET A 61 9.11 -2.64 0.73
CA MET A 61 7.77 -2.06 0.82
C MET A 61 7.63 -1.10 2.01
N ARG A 62 8.09 -1.50 3.20
CA ARG A 62 8.05 -0.64 4.39
C ARG A 62 8.86 0.64 4.21
N LEU A 63 10.01 0.59 3.54
CA LEU A 63 10.80 1.78 3.23
C LEU A 63 10.06 2.76 2.30
N CYS A 64 9.09 2.27 1.52
CA CYS A 64 8.24 3.08 0.65
C CYS A 64 6.95 3.57 1.35
N LEU A 65 6.81 3.39 2.66
CA LEU A 65 5.66 3.84 3.45
C LEU A 65 6.05 4.99 4.37
N ALA A 66 5.08 5.85 4.69
CA ALA A 66 5.21 6.82 5.77
C ALA A 66 5.08 6.11 7.13
N ASP A 67 5.64 6.72 8.18
CA ASP A 67 5.78 6.09 9.50
C ASP A 67 4.40 5.70 10.08
N GLU A 68 3.38 6.54 9.87
CA GLU A 68 2.01 6.29 10.32
C GLU A 68 1.43 5.01 9.71
N ILE A 69 1.85 4.67 8.49
CA ILE A 69 1.41 3.45 7.80
C ILE A 69 2.28 2.26 8.19
N ILE A 70 3.59 2.47 8.41
CA ILE A 70 4.53 1.42 8.84
C ILE A 70 4.04 0.75 10.13
N TYR A 71 3.55 1.51 11.12
CA TYR A 71 3.04 0.96 12.39
C TYR A 71 2.00 -0.15 12.19
N HIS A 72 1.20 -0.10 11.12
CA HIS A 72 0.16 -1.09 10.84
C HIS A 72 0.67 -2.38 10.19
N VAL A 73 1.91 -2.38 9.67
CA VAL A 73 2.48 -3.48 8.87
C VAL A 73 3.88 -3.90 9.33
N MET A 74 4.43 -3.28 10.37
CA MET A 74 5.83 -3.48 10.79
C MET A 74 6.17 -4.92 11.18
N ASN A 75 5.19 -5.67 11.69
CA ASN A 75 5.36 -7.07 12.11
C ASN A 75 5.10 -8.07 10.98
N LEU A 76 4.66 -7.62 9.80
CA LEU A 76 4.34 -8.50 8.68
C LEU A 76 5.62 -8.86 7.92
N LYS A 77 5.91 -10.16 7.80
CA LYS A 77 7.11 -10.66 7.14
C LYS A 77 6.89 -10.95 5.66
N SER A 78 5.65 -11.23 5.26
CA SER A 78 5.30 -11.50 3.87
C SER A 78 4.91 -10.20 3.14
N PRO A 79 5.50 -9.91 1.97
CA PRO A 79 5.10 -8.76 1.16
C PRO A 79 3.64 -8.88 0.69
N GLY A 80 3.13 -10.10 0.50
CA GLY A 80 1.72 -10.34 0.19
C GLY A 80 0.78 -9.93 1.33
N GLU A 81 1.17 -10.18 2.59
CA GLU A 81 0.42 -9.73 3.76
C GLU A 81 0.41 -8.20 3.87
N VAL A 82 1.55 -7.56 3.62
CA VAL A 82 1.65 -6.10 3.60
C VAL A 82 0.70 -5.52 2.53
N TRP A 83 0.72 -6.07 1.31
CA TRP A 83 -0.18 -5.65 0.22
C TRP A 83 -1.65 -5.73 0.62
N LYS A 84 -2.07 -6.90 1.12
CA LYS A 84 -3.46 -7.15 1.52
C LYS A 84 -3.90 -6.24 2.66
N LYS A 85 -3.02 -6.00 3.65
CA LYS A 85 -3.32 -5.10 4.77
C LYS A 85 -3.54 -3.67 4.30
N LEU A 86 -2.69 -3.16 3.41
CA LEU A 86 -2.83 -1.83 2.82
C LEU A 86 -4.12 -1.71 2.00
N GLU A 87 -4.44 -2.69 1.16
CA GLU A 87 -5.67 -2.71 0.37
C GLU A 87 -6.93 -2.66 1.26
N ILE A 88 -6.98 -3.46 2.32
CA ILE A 88 -8.12 -3.47 3.25
C ILE A 88 -8.27 -2.11 3.95
N GLN A 89 -7.17 -1.53 4.43
CA GLN A 89 -7.19 -0.23 5.12
C GLN A 89 -7.61 0.91 4.18
N LEU A 90 -7.17 0.88 2.93
CA LEU A 90 -7.57 1.88 1.94
C LEU A 90 -9.00 1.69 1.47
N MET A 91 -9.45 0.45 1.28
CA MET A 91 -10.85 0.17 0.93
C MET A 91 -11.81 0.51 2.08
N SER A 92 -11.41 0.30 3.34
CA SER A 92 -12.23 0.72 4.48
C SER A 92 -12.33 2.24 4.56
N LYS A 93 -11.20 2.96 4.43
CA LYS A 93 -11.19 4.42 4.37
C LYS A 93 -11.98 4.93 3.18
N SER A 94 -11.85 4.36 1.98
CA SER A 94 -12.60 4.84 0.81
C SER A 94 -14.11 4.61 0.96
N ARG A 95 -14.54 3.49 1.56
CA ARG A 95 -15.96 3.23 1.86
C ARG A 95 -16.50 4.20 2.90
N THR A 96 -15.80 4.39 4.01
CA THR A 96 -16.19 5.35 5.05
C THR A 96 -16.14 6.78 4.51
N ASN A 97 -15.12 7.15 3.74
CA ASN A 97 -14.99 8.48 3.13
C ASN A 97 -16.11 8.72 2.12
N LYS A 98 -16.44 7.75 1.26
CA LYS A 98 -17.54 7.87 0.30
C LYS A 98 -18.89 7.98 1.01
N LEU A 99 -19.10 7.23 2.09
CA LEU A 99 -20.31 7.33 2.91
C LEU A 99 -20.40 8.69 3.61
N TYR A 100 -19.32 9.13 4.24
CA TYR A 100 -19.21 10.42 4.91
C TYR A 100 -19.46 11.59 3.95
N LEU A 101 -18.86 11.56 2.75
CA LEU A 101 -19.09 12.57 1.72
C LEU A 101 -20.54 12.58 1.23
N LYS A 102 -21.16 11.40 1.07
CA LYS A 102 -22.60 11.32 0.74
C LYS A 102 -23.45 11.93 1.85
N GLN A 103 -23.18 11.59 3.11
CA GLN A 103 -23.92 12.12 4.25
C GLN A 103 -23.80 13.65 4.34
N ARG A 104 -22.59 14.21 4.21
CA ARG A 104 -22.40 15.66 4.16
C ARG A 104 -23.12 16.32 2.99
N LEU A 105 -23.14 15.68 1.81
CA LEU A 105 -23.89 16.20 0.66
C LEU A 105 -25.40 16.22 0.94
N TYR A 106 -25.94 15.21 1.61
CA TYR A 106 -27.35 15.20 2.04
C TYR A 106 -27.63 16.26 3.10
N GLU A 107 -26.76 16.44 4.09
CA GLU A 107 -26.87 17.50 5.11
C GLU A 107 -26.84 18.91 4.47
N LEU A 108 -25.93 19.14 3.51
CA LEU A 108 -25.85 20.40 2.77
C LEU A 108 -27.12 20.65 1.94
N LYS A 109 -27.60 19.65 1.19
CA LYS A 109 -28.85 19.75 0.42
C LYS A 109 -30.08 20.01 1.29
N MET A 110 -30.13 19.40 2.48
CA MET A 110 -31.21 19.64 3.43
C MET A 110 -31.18 21.08 3.98
N LEU A 111 -30.00 21.59 4.34
CA LEU A 111 -29.85 22.98 4.79
C LEU A 111 -30.21 23.99 3.69
N GLU A 112 -29.86 23.71 2.44
CA GLU A 112 -30.17 24.56 1.28
C GLU A 112 -31.68 24.59 0.96
N GLY A 113 -32.41 23.50 1.22
CA GLY A 113 -33.87 23.44 1.09
C GLY A 113 -34.65 23.98 2.30
N SER A 114 -33.98 24.38 3.38
CA SER A 114 -34.61 24.83 4.63
C SER A 114 -34.84 26.34 4.73
N ASN A 115 -34.59 27.10 3.67
CA ASN A 115 -34.89 28.54 3.63
C ASN A 115 -35.62 28.91 2.33
N LEU A 116 -36.93 28.77 2.35
CA LEU A 116 -37.86 29.64 1.63
C LEU A 116 -39.00 29.95 2.61
N ALA A 117 -38.78 31.01 3.40
CA ALA A 117 -39.87 31.76 4.01
C ALA A 117 -40.69 32.47 2.91
#